data_AF-A0A819VEE8-F1
#
_entry.id   AF-A0A819VEE8-F1
#
_cell.length_a   1.000
_cell.length_b   1.000
_cell.length_c   1.000
_cell.angle_alpha   90.00
_cell.angle_beta   90.00
_cell.angle_gamma   90.00
#
_symmetry.space_group_name_H-M   'P 1'
#
loop_
_entity.id
_entity.type
_entity.pdbx_description
1 polymer ?
#
loop_
_entity_poly.entity_id
_entity_poly.type
_entity_poly.pdbx_seq_one_letter_code
_entity_poly.pdbx_strand_id
1 'polypeptide(L)'
;MLVNGSKRSKMTSKEINDCYEKSKDLNTGCDFIKCFHERYHCNDESVTAWALELCQQFPKEIILQFTPPGIQMMINMQNCTQNFLARTFRQRKTLNCDAFEPKYFSNLAKCYANEQNFCQVFKDNRQIFMQQATVVMFRKPRALQAFSIGAKNCTRMNYY
;
A
#
# COMPACT_ATOMS: atom_id res chain seq x y z
N MET A 1 10.99 27.27 23.23
CA MET A 1 10.29 27.35 21.92
C MET A 1 9.22 26.29 21.93
N LEU A 2 7.95 26.68 22.05
CA LEU A 2 6.81 25.78 22.05
C LEU A 2 6.52 25.41 20.59
N VAL A 3 6.76 24.16 20.21
CA VAL A 3 6.42 23.66 18.88
C VAL A 3 4.90 23.59 18.80
N ASN A 4 4.33 24.40 17.91
CA ASN A 4 2.92 24.41 17.58
C ASN A 4 2.45 22.99 17.26
N GLY A 5 1.68 22.40 18.18
CA GLY A 5 0.89 21.21 17.90
C GLY A 5 -0.11 21.55 16.81
N SER A 6 0.24 21.22 15.57
CA SER A 6 -0.68 21.29 14.44
C SER A 6 -1.84 20.35 14.74
N LYS A 7 -2.91 20.89 15.31
CA LYS A 7 -4.21 20.22 15.40
C LYS A 7 -4.65 19.98 13.96
N ARG A 8 -4.32 18.82 13.38
CA ARG A 8 -4.88 18.39 12.09
C ARG A 8 -6.40 18.48 12.22
N SER A 9 -6.99 19.43 11.50
CA SER A 9 -8.44 19.67 11.51
C SER A 9 -9.16 18.41 11.02
N LYS A 10 -10.33 18.11 11.61
CA LYS A 10 -11.21 17.06 11.08
C LYS A 10 -11.60 17.43 9.65
N MET A 11 -11.53 16.46 8.74
CA MET A 11 -12.00 16.64 7.37
C MET A 11 -13.50 17.02 7.36
N THR A 12 -13.83 17.99 6.52
CA THR A 12 -15.19 18.40 6.20
C THR A 12 -15.94 17.32 5.42
N SER A 13 -17.27 17.39 5.41
CA SER A 13 -18.10 16.48 4.60
C SER A 13 -17.77 16.54 3.11
N LYS A 14 -17.36 17.71 2.60
CA LYS A 14 -16.92 17.88 1.22
C LYS A 14 -15.63 17.12 0.94
N GLU A 15 -14.61 17.29 1.78
CA GLU A 15 -13.33 16.57 1.64
C GLU A 15 -13.51 15.05 1.75
N ILE A 16 -14.42 14.59 2.62
CA ILE A 16 -14.77 13.16 2.72
C ILE A 16 -15.38 12.64 1.41
N ASN A 17 -16.26 13.42 0.77
CA ASN A 17 -16.88 13.05 -0.51
C ASN A 17 -15.85 13.07 -1.65
N ASP A 18 -14.97 14.06 -1.69
CA ASP A 18 -13.89 14.13 -2.69
C ASP A 18 -12.95 12.92 -2.57
N CYS A 19 -12.60 12.53 -1.33
CA CYS A 19 -11.83 11.32 -1.07
C CYS A 19 -12.60 10.03 -1.43
N TYR A 20 -13.93 10.03 -1.29
CA TYR A 20 -14.76 8.92 -1.73
C TYR A 20 -14.74 8.76 -3.26
N GLU A 21 -14.80 9.86 -4.02
CA GLU A 21 -14.66 9.82 -5.48
C GLU A 21 -13.27 9.34 -5.90
N LYS A 22 -12.20 9.80 -5.23
CA LYS A 22 -10.84 9.28 -5.42
C LYS A 22 -10.73 7.77 -5.16
N SER A 23 -11.52 7.22 -4.23
CA SER A 23 -11.55 5.77 -3.98
C SER A 23 -12.13 4.94 -5.13
N LYS A 24 -12.86 5.58 -6.06
CA LYS A 24 -13.42 4.93 -7.24
C LYS A 24 -12.43 4.91 -8.41
N ASP A 25 -11.48 5.84 -8.42
CA ASP A 25 -10.44 5.93 -9.44
C ASP A 25 -9.10 5.42 -8.88
N LEU A 26 -8.85 4.14 -9.12
CA LEU A 26 -7.64 3.44 -8.67
C LEU A 26 -6.38 3.91 -9.41
N ASN A 27 -6.51 4.73 -10.48
CA ASN A 27 -5.38 5.31 -11.21
C ASN A 27 -4.86 6.60 -10.57
N THR A 28 -5.48 7.10 -9.50
CA THR A 28 -5.08 8.35 -8.83
C THR A 28 -3.75 8.24 -8.05
N GLY A 29 -3.00 7.15 -8.20
CA GLY A 29 -1.75 6.93 -7.49
C GLY A 29 -1.97 6.85 -5.97
N CYS A 30 -1.26 7.70 -5.21
CA CYS A 30 -1.28 7.67 -3.75
C CYS A 30 -2.36 8.56 -3.11
N ASP A 31 -3.13 9.28 -3.92
CA ASP A 31 -4.11 10.27 -3.46
C ASP A 31 -5.18 9.68 -2.53
N PHE A 32 -5.72 8.52 -2.89
CA PHE A 32 -6.71 7.87 -2.04
C PHE A 32 -6.10 7.36 -0.72
N ILE A 33 -4.86 6.87 -0.73
CA ILE A 33 -4.16 6.42 0.49
C ILE A 33 -3.88 7.62 1.40
N LYS A 34 -3.50 8.77 0.84
CA LYS A 34 -3.35 10.03 1.56
C LYS A 34 -4.66 10.44 2.23
N CYS A 35 -5.74 10.49 1.45
CA CYS A 35 -7.10 10.71 1.94
C CYS A 35 -7.49 9.76 3.09
N PHE A 36 -7.18 8.47 2.95
CA PHE A 36 -7.47 7.45 3.96
C PHE A 36 -6.72 7.73 5.27
N HIS A 37 -5.42 8.05 5.18
CA HIS A 37 -4.61 8.42 6.34
C HIS A 37 -5.12 9.69 7.03
N GLU A 38 -5.42 10.73 6.24
CA GLU A 38 -5.93 12.02 6.74
C GLU A 38 -7.27 11.89 7.47
N ARG A 39 -8.20 11.07 6.96
CA ARG A 39 -9.51 10.89 7.58
C ARG A 39 -9.45 10.26 8.97
N TYR A 40 -8.62 9.23 9.13
CA TYR A 40 -8.61 8.43 10.35
C TYR A 40 -7.59 8.89 11.38
N HIS A 41 -6.74 9.87 11.03
CA HIS A 41 -5.79 10.52 11.94
C HIS A 41 -4.94 9.53 12.76
N CYS A 42 -4.53 8.42 12.14
CA CYS A 42 -3.58 7.52 12.77
C CYS A 42 -2.23 8.22 12.98
N ASN A 43 -1.44 7.78 13.96
CA ASN A 43 -0.10 8.30 14.19
C ASN A 43 0.86 8.00 13.02
N ASP A 44 2.03 8.64 13.01
CA ASP A 44 3.02 8.50 11.94
C ASP A 44 3.65 7.09 11.89
N GLU A 45 3.55 6.31 12.98
CA GLU A 45 3.99 4.91 13.03
C GLU A 45 2.92 3.93 12.51
N SER A 46 1.71 4.39 12.20
CA SER A 46 0.61 3.51 11.83
C SER A 46 0.78 2.87 10.44
N VAL A 47 0.03 1.80 10.20
CA VAL A 47 0.00 1.15 8.88
C VAL A 47 -0.47 2.08 7.75
N THR A 48 -1.29 3.09 8.06
CA THR A 48 -1.81 4.01 7.04
C THR A 48 -0.76 5.04 6.64
N ALA A 49 0.05 5.52 7.60
CA ALA A 49 1.23 6.35 7.33
C ALA A 49 2.28 5.56 6.53
N TRP A 50 2.60 4.34 6.98
CA TRP A 50 3.51 3.44 6.28
C TRP A 50 3.05 3.14 4.84
N ALA A 51 1.76 2.87 4.62
CA ALA A 51 1.23 2.58 3.29
C ALA A 51 1.32 3.79 2.36
N LEU A 52 1.11 5.01 2.89
CA LEU A 52 1.28 6.24 2.14
C LEU A 52 2.75 6.43 1.73
N GLU A 53 3.68 6.29 2.68
CA GLU A 53 5.10 6.43 2.43
C GLU A 53 5.59 5.40 1.40
N LEU A 54 5.14 4.14 1.51
CA LEU A 54 5.48 3.09 0.55
C LEU A 54 4.96 3.41 -0.84
N CYS A 55 3.70 3.87 -0.95
CA CYS A 55 3.12 4.26 -2.24
C CYS A 55 3.96 5.36 -2.91
N GLN A 56 4.42 6.34 -2.13
CA GLN A 56 5.23 7.45 -2.62
C GLN A 56 6.62 7.01 -3.13
N GLN A 57 7.11 5.83 -2.77
CA GLN A 57 8.34 5.25 -3.35
C GLN A 57 8.14 4.74 -4.79
N PHE A 58 6.89 4.59 -5.24
CA PHE A 58 6.56 4.10 -6.57
C PHE A 58 5.71 5.13 -7.33
N PRO A 59 6.24 6.34 -7.60
CA PRO A 59 5.58 7.26 -8.51
C PRO A 59 5.53 6.67 -9.93
N LYS A 60 4.70 7.25 -10.80
CA LYS A 60 4.43 6.72 -12.14
C LYS A 60 5.73 6.52 -12.95
N GLU A 61 6.68 7.43 -12.82
CA GLU A 61 7.96 7.42 -13.52
C GLU A 61 8.84 6.23 -13.11
N ILE A 62 8.75 5.81 -11.85
CA ILE A 62 9.45 4.62 -11.33
C ILE A 62 8.72 3.36 -11.79
N ILE A 63 7.39 3.33 -11.72
CA ILE A 63 6.59 2.18 -12.18
C ILE A 63 6.88 1.89 -13.66
N LEU A 64 7.02 2.93 -14.50
CA LEU A 64 7.31 2.77 -15.93
C LEU A 64 8.71 2.22 -16.23
N GLN A 65 9.61 2.12 -15.24
CA GLN A 65 10.92 1.47 -15.40
C GLN A 65 10.83 -0.06 -15.26
N PHE A 66 9.71 -0.59 -14.74
CA PHE A 66 9.51 -2.02 -14.65
C PHE A 66 9.32 -2.65 -16.02
N THR A 67 9.60 -3.95 -16.13
CA THR A 67 9.18 -4.75 -17.28
C THR A 67 7.64 -4.73 -17.41
N PRO A 68 7.05 -4.98 -18.59
CA PRO A 68 5.59 -4.97 -18.73
C PRO A 68 4.86 -5.90 -17.72
N PRO A 69 5.33 -7.12 -17.43
CA PRO A 69 4.79 -7.94 -16.34
C PRO A 69 4.94 -7.29 -14.95
N GLY A 70 6.04 -6.55 -14.71
CA GLY A 70 6.26 -5.79 -13.48
C GLY A 70 5.30 -4.61 -13.31
N ILE A 71 5.06 -3.85 -14.37
CA ILE A 71 4.06 -2.78 -14.40
C ILE A 71 2.68 -3.36 -14.03
N GLN A 72 2.30 -4.46 -14.67
CA GLN A 72 1.00 -5.10 -14.40
C GLN A 72 0.90 -5.60 -12.95
N MET A 73 1.97 -6.19 -12.40
CA MET A 73 2.00 -6.62 -11.00
C MET A 73 1.85 -5.42 -10.04
N MET A 74 2.53 -4.30 -10.30
CA MET A 74 2.40 -3.08 -9.49
C MET A 74 0.96 -2.55 -9.52
N ILE A 75 0.33 -2.51 -10.70
CA ILE A 75 -1.07 -2.12 -10.88
C ILE A 75 -2.00 -3.08 -10.12
N ASN A 76 -1.82 -4.39 -10.24
CA ASN A 76 -2.64 -5.38 -9.55
C ASN A 76 -2.53 -5.25 -8.02
N MET A 77 -1.31 -5.08 -7.51
CA MET A 77 -1.04 -4.90 -6.08
C MET A 77 -1.69 -3.60 -5.56
N GLN A 78 -1.56 -2.50 -6.31
CA GLN A 78 -2.21 -1.23 -6.00
C GLN A 78 -3.73 -1.40 -5.98
N ASN A 79 -4.33 -1.99 -7.01
CA ASN A 79 -5.77 -2.23 -7.09
C ASN A 79 -6.26 -3.11 -5.92
N CYS A 80 -5.56 -4.20 -5.62
CA CYS A 80 -5.95 -5.12 -4.56
C CYS A 80 -5.94 -4.44 -3.17
N THR A 81 -4.89 -3.68 -2.86
CA THR A 81 -4.77 -2.95 -1.59
C THR A 81 -5.73 -1.77 -1.50
N GLN A 82 -5.84 -0.95 -2.54
CA GLN A 82 -6.76 0.20 -2.57
C GLN A 82 -8.22 -0.24 -2.49
N ASN A 83 -8.62 -1.34 -3.12
CA ASN A 83 -9.98 -1.88 -2.99
C ASN A 83 -10.33 -2.29 -1.55
N PHE A 84 -9.35 -2.79 -0.79
CA PHE A 84 -9.54 -3.08 0.63
C PHE A 84 -9.68 -1.80 1.47
N LEU A 85 -8.84 -0.81 1.21
CA LEU A 85 -8.92 0.51 1.86
C LEU A 85 -10.24 1.21 1.52
N ALA A 86 -10.67 1.18 0.26
CA ALA A 86 -11.92 1.77 -0.21
C ALA A 86 -13.10 1.14 0.53
N ARG A 87 -13.22 -0.20 0.56
CA ARG A 87 -14.29 -0.88 1.32
C ARG A 87 -14.30 -0.47 2.79
N THR A 88 -13.13 -0.39 3.43
CA THR A 88 -13.02 0.07 4.81
C THR A 88 -13.50 1.51 4.96
N PHE A 89 -13.09 2.41 4.06
CA PHE A 89 -13.48 3.82 4.04
C PHE A 89 -15.00 4.02 3.92
N ARG A 90 -15.66 3.20 3.09
CA ARG A 90 -17.12 3.25 2.89
C ARG A 90 -17.89 2.75 4.11
N GLN A 91 -17.37 1.71 4.77
CA GLN A 91 -18.08 1.02 5.84
C GLN A 91 -17.85 1.63 7.23
N ARG A 92 -16.78 2.41 7.43
CA ARG A 92 -16.32 2.82 8.76
C ARG A 92 -16.25 4.34 8.90
N LYS A 93 -16.97 4.88 9.89
CA LYS A 93 -16.85 6.28 10.29
C LYS A 93 -15.56 6.56 11.06
N THR A 94 -15.12 5.60 11.87
CA THR A 94 -13.89 5.65 12.69
C THR A 94 -13.04 4.40 12.45
N LEU A 95 -11.74 4.49 12.74
CA LEU A 95 -10.81 3.37 12.60
C LEU A 95 -9.94 3.26 13.85
N ASN A 96 -9.87 2.06 14.42
CA ASN A 96 -8.82 1.72 15.38
C ASN A 96 -7.60 1.26 14.58
N CYS A 97 -6.54 2.08 14.56
CA CYS A 97 -5.38 1.88 13.70
C CYS A 97 -4.57 0.63 14.08
N ASP A 98 -4.46 0.32 15.38
CA ASP A 98 -3.75 -0.86 15.88
C ASP A 98 -4.46 -2.15 15.49
N ALA A 99 -5.80 -2.18 15.63
CA ALA A 99 -6.62 -3.31 15.21
C ALA A 99 -6.76 -3.42 13.69
N PHE A 100 -6.47 -2.34 12.95
CA PHE A 100 -6.50 -2.30 11.49
C PHE A 100 -5.21 -2.83 10.87
N GLU A 101 -4.05 -2.56 11.48
CA GLU A 101 -2.74 -3.02 11.01
C GLU A 101 -2.69 -4.51 10.63
N PRO A 102 -3.06 -5.47 11.49
CA PRO A 102 -3.00 -6.89 11.13
C PRO A 102 -3.96 -7.24 9.98
N LYS A 103 -5.11 -6.54 9.86
CA LYS A 103 -6.07 -6.74 8.77
C LYS A 103 -5.50 -6.24 7.44
N TYR A 104 -4.85 -5.08 7.47
CA TYR A 104 -4.17 -4.54 6.31
C TYR A 104 -3.08 -5.48 5.80
N PHE A 105 -2.18 -5.95 6.68
CA PHE A 105 -1.11 -6.85 6.26
C PHE A 105 -1.62 -8.23 5.84
N SER A 106 -2.70 -8.73 6.45
CA SER A 106 -3.38 -9.94 5.97
C SER A 106 -3.94 -9.75 4.56
N ASN A 107 -4.51 -8.59 4.25
CA ASN A 107 -4.96 -8.28 2.89
C ASN A 107 -3.78 -8.15 1.92
N LEU A 108 -2.71 -7.45 2.31
CA LEU A 108 -1.50 -7.30 1.49
C LEU A 108 -0.88 -8.67 1.14
N ALA A 109 -0.83 -9.58 2.11
CA ALA A 109 -0.40 -10.96 1.90
C ALA A 109 -1.26 -11.70 0.86
N LYS A 110 -2.60 -11.53 0.91
CA LYS A 110 -3.51 -12.09 -0.09
C LYS A 110 -3.27 -11.50 -1.48
N CYS A 111 -2.97 -10.20 -1.58
CA CYS A 111 -2.61 -9.57 -2.85
C CYS A 111 -1.37 -10.25 -3.43
N TYR A 112 -0.29 -10.39 -2.66
CA TYR A 112 0.91 -11.09 -3.11
C TYR A 112 0.68 -12.55 -3.47
N ALA A 113 -0.18 -13.26 -2.73
CA ALA A 113 -0.51 -14.66 -3.02
C ALA A 113 -1.25 -14.86 -4.35
N ASN A 114 -1.97 -13.84 -4.82
CA ASN A 114 -2.73 -13.89 -6.08
C ASN A 114 -1.86 -13.57 -7.31
N GLU A 115 -0.64 -13.07 -7.14
CA GLU A 115 0.28 -12.80 -8.24
C GLU A 115 0.93 -14.09 -8.75
N GLN A 116 0.49 -14.58 -9.92
CA GLN A 116 0.91 -15.87 -10.48
C GLN A 116 2.41 -15.92 -10.83
N ASN A 117 2.96 -14.81 -11.33
CA ASN A 117 4.34 -14.74 -11.81
C ASN A 117 5.25 -13.91 -10.90
N PHE A 118 4.88 -13.78 -9.61
CA PHE A 118 5.56 -12.92 -8.66
C PHE A 118 7.09 -13.08 -8.70
N CYS A 119 7.57 -14.32 -8.80
CA CYS A 119 8.97 -14.68 -8.70
C CYS A 119 9.80 -14.24 -9.89
N GLN A 120 9.29 -14.52 -11.09
CA GLN A 120 9.91 -14.09 -12.33
C GLN A 120 9.90 -12.56 -12.41
N VAL A 121 8.76 -11.94 -12.10
CA VAL A 121 8.61 -10.49 -12.07
C VAL A 121 9.57 -9.84 -11.06
N PHE A 122 9.67 -10.39 -9.84
CA PHE A 122 10.60 -9.87 -8.84
C PHE A 122 12.05 -10.02 -9.28
N LYS A 123 12.43 -11.16 -9.88
CA LYS A 123 13.78 -11.39 -10.42
C LYS A 123 14.13 -10.37 -11.49
N ASP A 124 13.23 -10.16 -12.45
CA ASP A 124 13.43 -9.25 -13.59
C ASP A 124 13.48 -7.78 -13.18
N ASN A 125 12.82 -7.43 -12.07
CA ASN A 125 12.72 -6.06 -11.57
C ASN A 125 13.46 -5.83 -10.24
N ARG A 126 14.33 -6.76 -9.85
CA ARG A 126 14.94 -6.79 -8.51
C ARG A 126 15.64 -5.48 -8.16
N GLN A 127 16.38 -4.90 -9.10
CA GLN A 127 17.12 -3.67 -8.85
C GLN A 127 16.19 -2.51 -8.45
N ILE A 128 15.08 -2.32 -9.19
CA ILE A 128 14.12 -1.24 -8.92
C ILE A 128 13.41 -1.49 -7.59
N PHE A 129 12.96 -2.73 -7.33
CA PHE A 129 12.40 -3.10 -6.02
C PHE A 129 13.37 -2.81 -4.87
N MET A 130 14.65 -3.18 -5.04
CA MET A 130 15.63 -3.02 -3.99
C MET A 130 15.97 -1.54 -3.73
N GLN A 131 16.01 -0.71 -4.77
CA GLN A 131 16.27 0.73 -4.67
C GLN A 131 15.12 1.49 -3.99
N GLN A 132 13.87 1.11 -4.25
CA GLN A 132 12.69 1.90 -3.85
C GLN A 132 12.02 1.37 -2.58
N ALA A 133 11.84 0.05 -2.45
CA ALA A 133 11.01 -0.48 -1.38
C ALA A 133 11.75 -0.78 -0.09
N THR A 134 13.04 -1.15 -0.13
CA THR A 134 13.69 -1.78 1.03
C THR A 134 13.66 -0.93 2.30
N VAL A 135 13.91 0.36 2.20
CA VAL A 135 14.00 1.24 3.38
C VAL A 135 12.64 1.43 4.05
N VAL A 136 11.53 1.44 3.31
CA VAL A 136 10.17 1.62 3.88
C VAL A 136 9.54 0.27 4.20
N MET A 137 9.62 -0.69 3.27
CA MET A 137 9.00 -2.01 3.38
C MET A 137 9.52 -2.79 4.59
N PHE A 138 10.80 -2.66 4.93
CA PHE A 138 11.41 -3.41 6.04
C PHE A 138 11.23 -2.77 7.42
N ARG A 139 10.65 -1.56 7.54
CA ARG A 139 10.35 -0.97 8.86
C ARG A 139 9.23 -1.69 9.59
N LYS A 140 8.38 -2.42 8.87
CA LYS A 140 7.24 -3.16 9.43
C LYS A 140 7.45 -4.66 9.25
N PRO A 141 7.72 -5.44 10.33
CA PRO A 141 7.94 -6.89 10.23
C PRO A 141 6.79 -7.64 9.54
N ARG A 142 5.55 -7.19 9.73
CA ARG A 142 4.37 -7.78 9.08
C ARG A 142 4.31 -7.51 7.57
N ALA A 143 4.91 -6.41 7.08
CA ALA A 143 5.05 -6.16 5.66
C ALA A 143 6.02 -7.16 5.03
N LEU A 144 7.15 -7.44 5.69
CA LEU A 144 8.10 -8.46 5.27
C LEU A 144 7.45 -9.86 5.26
N GLN A 145 6.65 -10.19 6.28
CA GLN A 145 5.90 -11.45 6.30
C GLN A 145 4.92 -11.54 5.12
N ALA A 146 4.18 -10.46 4.83
CA ALA A 146 3.26 -10.42 3.68
C ALA A 146 4.00 -10.59 2.34
N PHE A 147 5.13 -9.90 2.17
CA PHE A 147 6.00 -10.05 1.00
C PHE A 147 6.53 -11.50 0.87
N SER A 148 6.93 -12.11 1.99
CA SER A 148 7.42 -13.49 2.00
C SER A 148 6.40 -14.51 1.51
N ILE A 149 5.10 -14.22 1.59
CA ILE A 149 4.05 -15.11 1.07
C ILE A 149 4.08 -15.15 -0.46
N GLY A 150 4.27 -14.01 -1.12
CA GLY A 150 4.56 -13.99 -2.56
C GLY A 150 5.86 -14.74 -2.87
N ALA A 151 6.90 -14.52 -2.06
CA ALA A 151 8.21 -15.17 -2.25
C ALA A 151 8.19 -16.70 -2.01
N LYS A 152 7.29 -17.22 -1.15
CA LYS A 152 7.15 -18.66 -0.91
C LYS A 152 6.70 -19.43 -2.16
N ASN A 153 6.00 -18.76 -3.07
CA ASN A 153 5.67 -19.34 -4.38
C ASN A 153 6.92 -19.51 -5.26
N CYS A 154 8.04 -18.85 -4.93
CA CYS A 154 9.28 -18.89 -5.72
C CYS A 154 10.12 -20.13 -5.45
N THR A 155 10.14 -20.60 -4.21
CA THR A 155 10.82 -21.85 -3.85
C THR A 155 10.18 -23.09 -4.48
N ARG A 156 8.92 -23.00 -4.93
CA ARG A 156 8.23 -24.09 -5.64
C ARG A 156 8.53 -24.14 -7.15
N MET A 157 9.16 -23.11 -7.73
CA MET A 157 9.44 -23.04 -9.18
C MET A 157 10.82 -23.60 -9.58
N ASN A 158 11.62 -24.12 -8.65
CA ASN A 158 12.95 -24.71 -8.92
C ASN A 158 12.93 -26.24 -9.09
N TYR A 159 11.78 -26.84 -9.40
CA TYR A 159 11.67 -28.27 -9.67
C TYR A 159 10.80 -28.51 -10.91
N TYR A 160 11.23 -28.08 -12.10
CA TYR A 160 10.93 -28.72 -13.38
C TYR A 160 11.92 -28.21 -14.44
#